data_AF-A0A158IW81-F1
#
_entry.id   AF-A0A158IW81-F1
#
_cell.length_a   1.000
_cell.length_b   1.000
_cell.length_c   1.000
_cell.angle_alpha   90.00
_cell.angle_beta   90.00
_cell.angle_gamma   90.00
#
_symmetry.space_group_name_H-M   'P 1'
#
loop_
_entity.id
_entity.type
_entity.pdbx_description
1 polymer ?
#
loop_
_entity_poly.entity_id
_entity_poly.type
_entity_poly.pdbx_seq_one_letter_code
_entity_poly.pdbx_strand_id
1 'polypeptide(L)'
;MTPYYMIMRLPGEARAEFVLLLPMVPSQRENMIAWLAARCDPPEYGKLIVYTFPKDKLVYGPFQIEARIQQNTEISQQISLWNQMGSRVIRGHLVVVPIESSILYVSPLYLRAASGQLPELKRVIAAYGERVVMEETLGEAWRRSSKRPPRWRRRLGARQTRAPARHSPTMIGPSSD
;
A
#
# COMPACT_ATOMS: atom_id res chain seq x y z
N MET A 1 -13.46 4.52 -7.32
CA MET A 1 -12.25 3.97 -7.99
C MET A 1 -12.71 3.25 -9.24
N THR A 2 -11.97 3.35 -10.33
CA THR A 2 -12.32 2.69 -11.59
C THR A 2 -11.86 1.23 -11.56
N PRO A 3 -12.70 0.25 -11.97
CA PRO A 3 -12.26 -1.12 -12.14
C PRO A 3 -11.13 -1.24 -13.18
N TYR A 4 -10.30 -2.26 -13.07
CA TYR A 4 -9.22 -2.52 -14.03
C TYR A 4 -9.07 -4.01 -14.31
N TYR A 5 -8.63 -4.31 -15.53
CA TYR A 5 -8.45 -5.68 -15.97
C TYR A 5 -7.12 -6.26 -15.46
N MET A 6 -7.14 -7.53 -15.11
CA MET A 6 -5.93 -8.29 -14.78
C MET A 6 -6.10 -9.77 -15.08
N ILE A 7 -4.98 -10.45 -15.30
CA ILE A 7 -4.93 -11.91 -15.34
C ILE A 7 -4.44 -12.39 -13.98
N MET A 8 -5.23 -13.20 -13.30
CA MET A 8 -4.85 -13.78 -12.01
C MET A 8 -5.53 -15.12 -11.78
N ARG A 9 -4.96 -15.91 -10.88
CA ARG A 9 -5.63 -17.11 -10.36
C ARG A 9 -6.55 -16.68 -9.22
N LEU A 10 -7.85 -16.86 -9.42
CA LEU A 10 -8.86 -16.59 -8.39
C LEU A 10 -8.73 -17.59 -7.22
N PRO A 11 -9.09 -17.21 -5.99
CA PRO A 11 -9.10 -18.13 -4.86
C PRO A 11 -9.97 -19.37 -5.14
N GLY A 12 -9.41 -20.56 -4.94
CA GLY A 12 -10.10 -21.83 -5.20
C GLY A 12 -10.03 -22.32 -6.65
N GLU A 13 -9.54 -21.50 -7.58
CA GLU A 13 -9.40 -21.88 -8.99
C GLU A 13 -8.00 -22.44 -9.29
N ALA A 14 -7.93 -23.42 -10.20
CA ALA A 14 -6.67 -24.05 -10.58
C ALA A 14 -5.86 -23.23 -11.60
N ARG A 15 -6.55 -22.47 -12.45
CA ARG A 15 -5.98 -21.72 -13.58
C ARG A 15 -6.09 -20.22 -13.40
N ALA A 16 -5.21 -19.48 -14.06
CA ALA A 16 -5.34 -18.04 -14.18
C ALA A 16 -6.47 -17.69 -15.15
N GLU A 17 -7.17 -16.59 -14.87
CA GLU A 17 -8.28 -16.09 -15.68
C GLU A 17 -8.18 -14.58 -15.86
N PHE A 18 -8.70 -14.08 -16.98
CA PHE A 18 -8.90 -12.66 -17.22
C PHE A 18 -10.11 -12.16 -16.45
N VAL A 19 -9.91 -11.13 -15.62
CA VAL A 19 -10.95 -10.57 -14.75
C VAL A 19 -10.94 -9.06 -14.76
N LEU A 20 -12.11 -8.45 -14.57
CA LEU A 20 -12.25 -7.03 -14.23
C LEU A 20 -12.36 -6.89 -12.70
N LEU A 21 -11.37 -6.27 -12.07
CA LEU A 21 -11.27 -6.19 -10.61
C LEU A 21 -11.58 -4.77 -10.09
N LEU A 22 -12.30 -4.71 -8.97
CA LEU A 22 -12.66 -3.50 -8.24
C LEU A 22 -12.35 -3.67 -6.73
N PRO A 23 -11.39 -2.92 -6.18
CA PRO A 23 -11.17 -2.85 -4.73
C PRO A 23 -12.37 -2.23 -4.01
N MET A 24 -12.80 -2.82 -2.89
CA MET A 24 -13.97 -2.39 -2.13
C MET A 24 -13.57 -1.76 -0.79
N VAL A 25 -13.81 -0.46 -0.68
CA VAL A 25 -13.61 0.34 0.54
C VAL A 25 -14.98 0.89 0.96
N PRO A 26 -15.48 0.61 2.18
CA PRO A 26 -16.78 1.11 2.64
C PRO A 26 -16.79 2.63 2.73
N SER A 27 -17.97 3.23 2.59
CA SER A 27 -18.15 4.66 2.87
C SER A 27 -17.66 4.98 4.30
N GLN A 28 -17.00 6.13 4.44
CA GLN A 28 -16.45 6.63 5.72
C GLN A 28 -15.36 5.75 6.36
N ARG A 29 -14.84 4.75 5.66
CA ARG A 29 -13.68 3.98 6.10
C ARG A 29 -12.54 4.12 5.11
N GLU A 30 -11.33 3.97 5.62
CA GLU A 30 -10.14 3.97 4.78
C GLU A 30 -9.63 2.57 4.47
N ASN A 31 -10.01 1.56 5.26
CA ASN A 31 -9.56 0.18 5.10
C ASN A 31 -10.39 -0.55 4.05
N MET A 32 -9.68 -1.32 3.21
CA MET A 32 -10.31 -2.19 2.23
C MET A 32 -10.89 -3.42 2.94
N ILE A 33 -12.12 -3.79 2.61
CA ILE A 33 -12.80 -4.95 3.24
C ILE A 33 -13.00 -6.11 2.28
N ALA A 34 -12.92 -5.86 0.97
CA ALA A 34 -13.11 -6.85 -0.05
C ALA A 34 -12.48 -6.40 -1.38
N TRP A 35 -12.49 -7.29 -2.35
CA TRP A 35 -12.45 -6.94 -3.76
C TRP A 35 -13.56 -7.69 -4.50
N LEU A 36 -14.09 -7.06 -5.54
CA LEU A 36 -15.06 -7.62 -6.47
C LEU A 36 -14.33 -7.93 -7.78
N ALA A 37 -14.56 -9.10 -8.35
CA ALA A 37 -14.05 -9.47 -9.67
C ALA A 37 -15.22 -9.93 -10.55
N ALA A 38 -15.27 -9.43 -11.78
CA ALA A 38 -16.11 -10.00 -12.85
C ALA A 38 -15.22 -10.89 -13.74
N ARG A 39 -15.65 -12.13 -13.97
CA ARG A 39 -14.93 -13.08 -14.81
C ARG A 39 -15.15 -12.76 -16.28
N CYS A 40 -14.07 -12.77 -17.07
CA CYS A 40 -14.11 -12.43 -18.49
C CYS A 40 -13.81 -13.63 -19.42
N ASP A 41 -13.59 -14.83 -18.87
CA ASP A 41 -13.31 -16.04 -19.64
C ASP A 41 -14.48 -17.05 -19.61
N PRO A 42 -14.77 -17.75 -20.71
CA PRO A 42 -15.68 -18.90 -20.70
C PRO A 42 -15.17 -20.08 -19.83
N PRO A 43 -16.07 -20.89 -19.24
CA PRO A 43 -17.54 -20.83 -19.32
C PRO A 43 -18.18 -19.85 -18.30
N GLU A 44 -17.36 -19.13 -17.55
CA GLU A 44 -17.79 -18.40 -16.35
C GLU A 44 -18.00 -16.89 -16.62
N TYR A 45 -18.00 -16.50 -17.89
CA TYR A 45 -18.12 -15.12 -18.35
C TYR A 45 -19.32 -14.39 -17.72
N GLY A 46 -19.06 -13.19 -17.20
CA GLY A 46 -20.08 -12.34 -16.58
C GLY A 46 -20.41 -12.69 -15.12
N LYS A 47 -19.92 -13.81 -14.59
CA LYS A 47 -20.11 -14.13 -13.16
C LYS A 47 -19.26 -13.21 -12.28
N LEU A 48 -19.86 -12.79 -11.18
CA LEU A 48 -19.25 -11.91 -10.19
C LEU A 48 -18.80 -12.71 -8.97
N ILE A 49 -17.61 -12.39 -8.48
CA ILE A 49 -17.02 -12.98 -7.27
C ILE A 49 -16.66 -11.84 -6.33
N VAL A 50 -17.12 -11.92 -5.09
CA VAL A 50 -16.70 -11.03 -4.01
C VAL A 50 -15.83 -11.82 -3.06
N TYR A 51 -14.60 -11.38 -2.86
CA TYR A 51 -13.73 -11.91 -1.82
C TYR A 51 -13.65 -10.92 -0.67
N THR A 52 -14.18 -11.32 0.48
CA THR A 52 -14.19 -10.51 1.70
C THR A 52 -13.01 -10.90 2.58
N PHE A 53 -12.26 -9.91 3.07
CA PHE A 53 -11.17 -10.15 4.00
C PHE A 53 -11.70 -10.55 5.39
N PRO A 54 -10.96 -11.38 6.14
CA PRO A 54 -11.27 -11.66 7.55
C PRO A 54 -11.36 -10.37 8.37
N LYS A 55 -12.34 -10.28 9.29
CA LYS A 55 -12.62 -9.06 10.08
C LYS A 55 -11.49 -8.67 11.03
N ASP A 56 -10.65 -9.62 11.40
CA ASP A 56 -9.47 -9.45 12.25
C ASP A 56 -8.24 -8.94 11.48
N LYS A 57 -8.30 -8.91 10.14
CA LYS A 57 -7.19 -8.44 9.30
C LYS A 57 -7.39 -6.99 8.88
N LEU A 58 -6.45 -6.14 9.28
CA LEU A 58 -6.37 -4.77 8.77
C LEU A 58 -5.73 -4.78 7.38
N VAL A 59 -6.52 -4.41 6.36
CA VAL A 59 -6.07 -4.27 4.97
C VAL A 59 -6.19 -2.81 4.55
N TYR A 60 -5.05 -2.19 4.23
CA TYR A 60 -5.01 -0.78 3.85
C TYR A 60 -5.80 -0.52 2.56
N GLY A 61 -6.54 0.58 2.51
CA GLY A 61 -7.18 1.01 1.25
C GLY A 61 -6.17 1.63 0.28
N PRO A 62 -6.50 1.70 -1.02
CA PRO A 62 -5.68 2.38 -2.02
C PRO A 62 -5.30 3.81 -1.61
N PHE A 63 -6.24 4.58 -1.05
CA PHE A 63 -5.98 5.94 -0.58
C PHE A 63 -4.89 6.02 0.50
N GLN A 64 -4.91 5.10 1.48
CA GLN A 64 -3.90 5.06 2.54
C GLN A 64 -2.52 4.71 1.98
N ILE A 65 -2.46 3.80 1.00
CA ILE A 65 -1.20 3.45 0.34
C ILE A 65 -0.67 4.62 -0.47
N GLU A 66 -1.52 5.34 -1.19
CA GLU A 66 -1.13 6.57 -1.90
C GLU A 66 -0.56 7.63 -0.95
N ALA A 67 -1.22 7.86 0.19
CA ALA A 67 -0.73 8.78 1.21
C ALA A 67 0.65 8.36 1.74
N ARG A 68 0.87 7.06 1.99
CA ARG A 68 2.16 6.53 2.44
C ARG A 68 3.25 6.64 1.38
N ILE A 69 2.91 6.46 0.10
CA ILE A 69 3.84 6.68 -1.02
C ILE A 69 4.26 8.15 -1.05
N GLN A 70 3.30 9.07 -0.93
CA GLN A 70 3.58 10.52 -0.96
C GLN A 70 4.41 10.99 0.24
N GLN A 71 4.22 10.38 1.41
CA GLN A 71 4.97 10.68 2.63
C GLN A 71 6.36 10.02 2.67
N ASN A 72 6.65 9.07 1.77
CA ASN A 72 7.95 8.43 1.73
C ASN A 72 9.01 9.41 1.23
N THR A 73 9.99 9.73 2.06
CA THR A 73 11.02 10.73 1.78
C THR A 73 11.89 10.38 0.59
N GLU A 74 12.29 9.11 0.43
CA GLU A 74 13.13 8.66 -0.68
C GLU A 74 12.39 8.80 -2.02
N ILE A 75 11.12 8.39 -2.04
CA ILE A 75 10.26 8.50 -3.23
C ILE A 75 10.00 9.98 -3.56
N SER A 76 9.62 10.78 -2.57
CA SER A 76 9.31 12.20 -2.74
C SER A 76 10.52 13.00 -3.23
N GLN A 77 11.71 12.74 -2.69
CA GLN A 77 12.96 13.34 -3.15
C GLN A 77 13.24 12.98 -4.61
N GLN A 78 13.16 11.69 -4.97
CA GLN A 78 13.44 11.25 -6.33
C GLN A 78 12.46 11.82 -7.35
N ILE A 79 11.16 11.84 -7.03
CA ILE A 79 10.13 12.46 -7.88
C ILE A 79 10.43 13.94 -8.05
N SER A 80 10.77 14.65 -6.98
CA SER A 80 11.08 16.08 -7.03
C SER A 80 12.31 16.38 -7.88
N LEU A 81 13.31 15.49 -7.89
CA LEU A 81 14.52 15.60 -8.74
C LEU A 81 14.22 15.31 -10.21
N TRP A 82 13.42 14.28 -10.50
CA TRP A 82 13.06 13.92 -11.87
C TRP A 82 11.97 14.77 -12.48
N ASN A 83 11.23 15.52 -11.68
CA ASN A 83 10.18 16.42 -12.15
C ASN A 83 10.69 17.86 -12.22
N GLN A 84 11.88 18.03 -12.79
CA GLN A 84 12.57 19.31 -12.97
C GLN A 84 12.78 19.61 -14.46
N MET A 85 13.11 20.87 -14.74
CA MET A 85 13.31 21.47 -16.06
C MET A 85 13.76 20.47 -17.13
N GLY A 86 12.92 20.29 -18.15
CA GLY A 86 13.21 19.40 -19.27
C GLY A 86 12.67 17.98 -19.12
N SER A 87 12.16 17.57 -17.96
CA SER A 87 11.57 16.25 -17.73
C SER A 87 10.31 16.29 -16.87
N ARG A 88 9.45 15.29 -17.03
CA ARG A 88 8.18 15.16 -16.29
C ARG A 88 7.97 13.73 -15.84
N VAL A 89 7.72 13.57 -14.55
CA VAL A 89 7.32 12.29 -13.96
C VAL A 89 5.84 12.05 -14.22
N ILE A 90 5.51 10.84 -14.66
CA ILE A 90 4.14 10.36 -14.81
C ILE A 90 3.97 9.17 -13.87
N ARG A 91 3.13 9.33 -12.85
CA ARG A 91 2.76 8.25 -11.95
C ARG A 91 1.58 7.49 -12.53
N GLY A 92 1.76 6.20 -12.80
CA GLY A 92 0.70 5.33 -13.27
C GLY A 92 -0.28 4.97 -12.15
N HIS A 93 -1.41 4.39 -12.54
CA HIS A 93 -2.46 3.99 -11.59
C HIS A 93 -1.92 3.00 -10.56
N LEU A 94 -2.36 3.15 -9.31
CA LEU A 94 -2.11 2.17 -8.27
C LEU A 94 -2.99 0.94 -8.50
N VAL A 95 -2.36 -0.17 -8.86
CA VAL A 95 -3.00 -1.47 -9.05
C VAL A 95 -2.93 -2.25 -7.74
N VAL A 96 -4.08 -2.73 -7.27
CA VAL A 96 -4.19 -3.63 -6.13
C VAL A 96 -4.16 -5.07 -6.66
N VAL A 97 -3.14 -5.82 -6.28
CA VAL A 97 -2.92 -7.19 -6.72
C VAL A 97 -3.15 -8.13 -5.53
N PRO A 98 -4.26 -8.90 -5.51
CA PRO A 98 -4.46 -9.94 -4.53
C PRO A 98 -3.47 -11.10 -4.74
N ILE A 99 -2.76 -11.48 -3.68
CA ILE A 99 -1.82 -12.61 -3.67
C ILE A 99 -2.13 -13.45 -2.43
N GLU A 100 -2.72 -14.62 -2.65
CA GLU A 100 -3.19 -15.52 -1.59
C GLU A 100 -4.07 -14.78 -0.58
N SER A 101 -3.65 -14.70 0.68
CA SER A 101 -4.37 -13.99 1.74
C SER A 101 -3.96 -12.52 1.88
N SER A 102 -3.03 -12.02 1.06
CA SER A 102 -2.42 -10.69 1.20
C SER A 102 -2.59 -9.83 -0.04
N ILE A 103 -2.19 -8.56 0.07
CA ILE A 103 -2.34 -7.57 -0.99
C ILE A 103 -0.98 -6.92 -1.29
N LEU A 104 -0.63 -6.91 -2.57
CA LEU A 104 0.47 -6.14 -3.12
C LEU A 104 -0.11 -4.95 -3.87
N TYR A 105 0.37 -3.75 -3.57
CA TYR A 105 0.01 -2.55 -4.33
C TYR A 105 1.18 -2.18 -5.22
N VAL A 106 0.91 -1.87 -6.49
CA VAL A 106 1.92 -1.59 -7.50
C VAL A 106 1.56 -0.32 -8.26
N SER A 107 2.48 0.62 -8.35
CA SER A 107 2.33 1.82 -9.18
C SER A 107 3.59 2.01 -10.02
N PRO A 108 3.49 1.96 -11.37
CA PRO A 108 4.63 2.25 -12.23
C PRO A 108 4.90 3.76 -12.26
N LEU A 109 6.16 4.13 -12.41
CA LEU A 109 6.62 5.50 -12.49
C LEU A 109 7.40 5.68 -13.79
N TYR A 110 6.84 6.49 -14.67
CA TYR A 110 7.40 6.80 -15.98
C TYR A 110 8.06 8.17 -15.97
N LEU A 111 9.06 8.33 -16.82
CA LEU A 111 9.71 9.60 -17.09
C LEU A 111 9.62 9.91 -18.57
N ARG A 112 9.33 11.17 -18.90
CA ARG A 112 9.40 11.68 -20.27
C ARG A 112 10.10 13.04 -20.30
N ALA A 113 10.67 13.40 -21.45
CA ALA A 113 11.10 14.77 -21.68
C ALA A 113 9.89 15.74 -21.69
N ALA A 114 10.15 17.02 -21.40
CA ALA A 114 9.13 18.07 -21.41
C ALA A 114 8.53 18.29 -22.82
N SER A 115 9.31 18.09 -23.87
CA SER A 115 8.87 18.12 -25.26
C SER A 115 9.11 16.77 -25.95
N GLY A 116 8.07 16.26 -26.63
CA GLY A 116 8.21 15.32 -27.75
C GLY A 116 8.83 13.93 -27.51
N GLN A 117 8.62 13.28 -26.36
CA GLN A 117 9.08 11.89 -26.16
C GLN A 117 8.03 10.95 -25.53
N LEU A 118 8.14 9.67 -25.87
CA LEU A 118 7.35 8.57 -25.29
C LEU A 118 7.76 8.35 -23.82
N PRO A 119 6.83 8.19 -22.88
CA PRO A 119 7.16 7.87 -21.50
C PRO A 119 7.88 6.53 -21.36
N GLU A 120 9.01 6.52 -20.64
CA GLU A 120 9.76 5.32 -20.32
C GLU A 120 9.51 4.92 -18.87
N LEU A 121 9.31 3.61 -18.63
CA LEU A 121 9.24 3.09 -17.27
C LEU A 121 10.61 3.23 -16.60
N LYS A 122 10.69 4.02 -15.51
CA LYS A 122 11.94 4.20 -14.76
C LYS A 122 11.93 3.46 -13.44
N ARG A 123 10.79 3.43 -12.75
CA ARG A 123 10.65 2.74 -11.47
C ARG A 123 9.29 2.07 -11.32
N VAL A 124 9.23 1.13 -10.39
CA VAL A 124 8.04 0.48 -9.87
C VAL A 124 7.99 0.73 -8.37
N ILE A 125 6.95 1.42 -7.93
CA ILE A 125 6.64 1.57 -6.51
C ILE A 125 5.81 0.36 -6.11
N ALA A 126 6.20 -0.32 -5.04
CA ALA A 126 5.44 -1.43 -4.47
C ALA A 126 5.21 -1.23 -2.98
N ALA A 127 4.01 -1.59 -2.52
CA ALA A 127 3.69 -1.64 -1.11
C ALA A 127 3.18 -3.04 -0.71
N TYR A 128 3.72 -3.57 0.38
CA TYR A 128 3.25 -4.82 0.99
C TYR A 128 3.13 -4.60 2.51
N GLY A 129 1.89 -4.64 3.00
CA GLY A 129 1.58 -4.19 4.37
C GLY A 129 1.93 -2.71 4.54
N GLU A 130 2.77 -2.39 5.53
CA GLU A 130 3.20 -1.02 5.83
C GLU A 130 4.45 -0.58 5.06
N ARG A 131 5.09 -1.52 4.35
CA ARG A 131 6.38 -1.25 3.71
C ARG A 131 6.17 -0.80 2.28
N VAL A 132 6.59 0.43 1.99
CA VAL A 132 6.63 1.04 0.66
C VAL A 132 8.08 1.09 0.17
N VAL A 133 8.32 0.68 -1.07
CA VAL A 133 9.64 0.72 -1.73
C VAL A 133 9.49 1.17 -3.19
N MET A 134 10.57 1.65 -3.81
CA MET A 134 10.58 2.09 -5.21
C MET A 134 11.86 1.61 -5.92
N GLU A 135 11.71 0.82 -6.98
CA GLU A 135 12.84 0.13 -7.63
C GLU A 135 12.77 0.12 -9.13
N GLU A 136 13.82 -0.35 -9.79
CA GLU A 136 13.87 -0.41 -11.25
C GLU A 136 12.88 -1.44 -11.79
N THR A 137 12.72 -2.57 -11.10
CA THR A 137 11.83 -3.64 -11.54
C THR A 137 10.78 -4.02 -10.49
N LEU A 138 9.63 -4.53 -10.96
CA LEU A 138 8.61 -5.13 -10.08
C LEU A 138 9.19 -6.27 -9.23
N GLY A 139 10.08 -7.09 -9.80
CA GLY A 139 10.71 -8.20 -9.08
C GLY A 139 11.55 -7.73 -7.90
N GLU A 140 12.33 -6.66 -8.06
CA GLU A 140 13.11 -6.05 -6.97
C GLU A 140 12.20 -5.39 -5.93
N ALA A 141 11.19 -4.65 -6.38
CA ALA A 141 10.22 -4.01 -5.52
C ALA A 141 9.51 -5.05 -4.64
N TRP A 142 9.06 -6.17 -5.24
CA TRP A 142 8.50 -7.32 -4.52
C TRP A 142 9.49 -7.93 -3.52
N ARG A 143 10.72 -8.26 -3.96
CA ARG A 143 11.74 -8.87 -3.09
C ARG A 143 12.06 -8.02 -1.87
N ARG A 144 12.01 -6.69 -1.98
CA ARG A 144 12.30 -5.82 -0.84
C ARG A 144 11.06 -5.53 0.00
N SER A 145 9.89 -5.31 -0.60
CA SER A 145 8.66 -5.05 0.15
C SER A 145 8.20 -6.27 0.97
N SER A 146 8.37 -7.48 0.42
CA SER A 146 7.99 -8.74 1.07
C SER A 146 8.91 -9.17 2.24
N LYS A 147 10.13 -8.62 2.33
CA LYS A 147 11.03 -8.89 3.46
C LYS A 147 10.44 -8.37 4.76
N ARG A 148 10.24 -9.25 5.73
CA ARG A 148 9.80 -8.89 7.10
C ARG A 148 10.79 -7.90 7.73
N PRO A 149 10.30 -6.84 8.42
CA PRO A 149 11.19 -5.94 9.14
C PRO A 149 11.93 -6.70 10.27
N PRO A 150 13.16 -6.27 10.64
CA PRO A 150 13.92 -6.88 11.72
C PRO A 150 13.14 -6.94 13.04
N ARG A 151 13.29 -8.04 13.80
CA ARG A 151 12.50 -8.33 15.02
C ARG A 151 12.54 -7.22 16.08
N TRP A 152 13.57 -6.38 16.11
CA TRP A 152 13.72 -5.31 17.10
C TRP A 152 12.71 -4.16 16.92
N ARG A 153 12.21 -3.88 15.71
CA ARG A 153 11.17 -2.86 15.47
C ARG A 153 9.82 -3.19 16.12
N ARG A 154 9.51 -4.48 16.34
CA ARG A 154 8.27 -4.91 17.04
C ARG A 154 8.26 -4.59 18.53
N ARG A 155 9.44 -4.49 19.17
CA ARG A 155 9.54 -4.22 20.62
C ARG A 155 9.38 -2.74 20.97
N LEU A 156 9.70 -1.83 20.05
CA LEU A 156 9.70 -0.40 20.31
C LEU A 156 8.31 0.25 20.24
N GLY A 157 7.36 -0.35 19.50
CA GLY A 157 5.97 0.16 19.44
C GLY A 157 5.12 -0.14 20.68
N ALA A 158 5.57 -1.01 21.59
CA ALA A 158 4.81 -1.43 22.78
C ALA A 158 5.14 -0.64 24.06
N ARG A 159 6.04 0.35 24.01
CA ARG A 159 6.54 1.04 25.22
C ARG A 159 6.29 2.56 25.29
N GLN A 160 5.57 3.16 24.35
CA GLN A 160 5.27 4.61 24.40
C GLN A 160 3.79 4.90 24.56
N THR A 161 3.21 4.54 25.70
CA THR A 161 2.16 5.36 26.35
C THR A 161 2.04 5.00 27.82
N ARG A 162 2.77 5.75 28.66
CA ARG A 162 2.40 6.17 30.02
C ARG A 162 3.58 6.95 30.60
N ALA A 163 3.59 8.26 30.36
CA ALA A 163 4.34 9.17 31.22
C ALA A 163 3.59 9.28 32.56
N PRO A 164 4.23 9.12 33.73
CA PRO A 164 3.58 9.38 35.00
C PRO A 164 3.50 10.89 35.23
N ALA A 165 2.33 11.36 35.69
CA ALA A 165 2.11 12.71 36.16
C ALA A 165 3.07 13.04 37.31
N ARG A 166 3.81 14.14 37.19
CA ARG A 166 4.58 14.71 38.30
C ARG A 166 3.60 15.37 39.27
N HIS A 167 3.36 14.74 40.42
CA HIS A 167 2.81 15.41 41.59
C HIS A 167 3.96 15.89 42.48
N SER A 168 3.99 17.19 42.76
CA SER A 168 4.89 17.84 43.70
C SER A 168 4.61 17.37 45.14
N PRO A 169 5.62 17.08 45.98
CA PRO A 169 5.39 16.76 47.37
C PRO A 169 5.22 18.03 48.21
N THR A 170 4.06 18.15 48.85
CA THR A 170 3.80 19.06 49.98
C THR A 170 4.59 18.59 51.20
N MET A 171 5.48 19.43 51.73
CA MET A 171 6.10 19.19 53.03
C MET A 171 5.07 19.44 54.15
N ILE A 172 4.77 18.41 54.93
CA ILE A 172 4.19 18.54 56.27
C ILE A 172 5.20 17.92 57.24
N GLY A 173 5.88 18.75 58.01
CA GLY A 173 6.65 18.33 59.17
C GLY A 173 5.75 18.31 60.42
N PRO A 174 6.01 17.42 61.40
CA PRO A 174 5.17 17.30 62.59
C PRO A 174 5.46 18.41 63.62
N SER A 175 4.42 18.75 64.38
CA SER A 175 4.40 19.68 65.50
C SER A 175 5.01 19.10 66.77
N SER A 176 5.78 19.92 67.52
CA SER A 176 5.80 19.93 68.98
C SER A 176 6.55 21.17 69.52
N ASP A 177 5.91 21.81 70.50
CA ASP A 177 6.23 23.02 71.30
C ASP A 177 5.83 24.40 70.73
#